data_AF-A0A4Y8PYY3-F1
#
_entry.id   AF-A0A4Y8PYY3-F1
#
_cell.length_a   1.000
_cell.length_b   1.000
_cell.length_c   1.000
_cell.angle_alpha   90.00
_cell.angle_beta   90.00
_cell.angle_gamma   90.00
#
_symmetry.space_group_name_H-M   'P 1'
#
loop_
_entity.id
_entity.type
_entity.pdbx_description
1 polymer ?
#
loop_
_entity_poly.entity_id
_entity_poly.type
_entity_poly.pdbx_seq_one_letter_code
_entity_poly.pdbx_strand_id
1 'polypeptide(L)'
;MKPYRHNRPTDYVQHQRSRVVRRKSRIARRIGWTVAHTGSLTKGKIHCSCPHCAVKTKSHGLPKSQQARLASYEEQLSDRGLEG
;
A
#
# COMPACT_ATOMS: atom_id res chain seq x y z
N MET A 1 -6.64 14.42 17.37
CA MET A 1 -5.76 13.22 17.38
C MET A 1 -6.49 12.06 16.71
N LYS A 2 -5.82 11.27 15.86
CA LYS A 2 -6.40 10.00 15.37
C LYS A 2 -6.51 9.04 16.57
N PRO A 3 -7.66 8.41 16.83
CA PRO A 3 -7.78 7.50 17.96
C PRO A 3 -6.76 6.37 17.81
N TYR A 4 -5.96 6.18 18.85
CA TYR A 4 -5.03 5.07 18.96
C TYR A 4 -5.87 3.79 18.93
N ARG A 5 -5.75 3.01 17.85
CA ARG A 5 -6.49 1.74 17.68
C ARG A 5 -5.91 0.71 18.64
N HIS A 6 -6.30 0.76 19.91
CA HIS A 6 -6.25 -0.40 20.79
C HIS A 6 -7.13 -1.51 20.20
N ASN A 7 -6.67 -2.76 20.31
CA ASN A 7 -7.41 -4.00 20.03
C ASN A 7 -7.43 -4.49 18.57
N ARG A 8 -6.27 -4.59 17.93
CA ARG A 8 -6.10 -5.63 16.90
C ARG A 8 -5.33 -6.78 17.54
N PRO A 9 -5.93 -7.98 17.66
CA PRO A 9 -5.29 -9.07 18.38
C PRO A 9 -4.01 -9.51 17.63
N THR A 10 -3.02 -9.93 18.42
CA THR A 10 -1.65 -10.17 17.95
C THR A 10 -1.59 -11.25 16.86
N ASP A 11 -2.45 -12.26 16.98
CA ASP A 11 -2.69 -13.33 16.01
C ASP A 11 -3.10 -12.78 14.63
N TYR A 12 -4.01 -11.81 14.58
CA TYR A 12 -4.45 -11.17 13.35
C TYR A 12 -3.29 -10.41 12.69
N VAL A 13 -2.47 -9.72 13.49
CA VAL A 13 -1.29 -9.00 12.98
C VAL A 13 -0.28 -9.99 12.39
N GLN A 14 0.01 -11.09 13.08
CA GLN A 14 0.91 -12.14 12.60
C GLN A 14 0.36 -12.83 11.34
N HIS A 15 -0.93 -13.15 11.31
CA HIS A 15 -1.61 -13.71 10.16
C HIS A 15 -1.48 -12.79 8.95
N GLN A 16 -1.74 -11.49 9.14
CA GLN A 16 -1.67 -10.53 8.05
C GLN A 16 -0.23 -10.33 7.54
N ARG A 17 0.76 -10.30 8.44
CA ARG A 17 2.18 -10.26 8.05
C ARG A 17 2.54 -11.50 7.22
N SER A 18 2.13 -12.67 7.67
CA SER A 18 2.36 -13.95 6.97
C SER A 18 1.71 -13.99 5.59
N ARG A 19 0.45 -13.54 5.48
CA ARG A 19 -0.27 -13.41 4.20
C ARG A 19 0.47 -12.50 3.22
N VAL A 20 0.93 -11.33 3.69
CA VAL A 20 1.67 -10.37 2.85
C VAL A 20 3.01 -10.95 2.40
N VAL A 21 3.78 -11.58 3.29
CA VAL A 21 5.07 -12.21 2.95
C VAL A 21 4.85 -13.31 1.91
N ARG A 22 3.90 -14.22 2.13
CA ARG A 22 3.58 -15.31 1.18
C ARG A 22 3.22 -14.76 -0.22
N ARG A 23 2.39 -13.71 -0.27
CA ARG A 23 2.05 -13.04 -1.54
C ARG A 23 3.30 -12.49 -2.23
N LYS A 24 4.15 -11.77 -1.49
CA LYS A 24 5.38 -11.18 -2.02
C LYS A 24 6.38 -12.23 -2.48
N SER A 25 6.56 -13.33 -1.74
CA SER A 25 7.41 -14.45 -2.14
C SER A 25 6.95 -15.09 -3.44
N ARG A 26 5.63 -15.25 -3.64
CA ARG A 26 5.07 -15.78 -4.88
C ARG A 26 5.35 -14.86 -6.07
N ILE A 27 5.22 -13.55 -5.89
CA ILE A 27 5.52 -12.57 -6.92
C ILE A 27 7.02 -12.61 -7.24
N ALA A 28 7.89 -12.56 -6.22
CA ALA A 28 9.35 -12.61 -6.37
C ALA A 28 9.78 -13.85 -7.16
N ARG A 29 9.24 -15.02 -6.83
CA ARG A 29 9.47 -16.28 -7.57
C ARG A 29 9.02 -16.18 -9.03
N ARG A 30 7.84 -15.63 -9.30
CA ARG A 30 7.30 -15.50 -10.65
C ARG A 30 8.16 -14.60 -11.55
N ILE A 31 8.82 -13.60 -10.97
CA ILE A 31 9.65 -12.62 -11.71
C ILE A 31 11.15 -12.95 -11.65
N GLY A 32 11.54 -14.10 -11.07
CA GLY A 32 12.96 -14.48 -10.93
C GLY A 32 13.75 -13.64 -9.92
N TRP A 33 13.08 -12.92 -9.02
CA TRP A 33 13.76 -12.11 -8.01
C TRP A 33 14.12 -12.95 -6.78
N THR A 34 15.42 -13.17 -6.58
CA THR A 34 15.97 -13.88 -5.42
C THR A 34 16.06 -12.94 -4.22
N VAL A 35 15.41 -13.31 -3.12
CA VAL A 35 15.44 -12.54 -1.87
C VAL A 35 16.27 -13.33 -0.86
N ALA A 36 17.37 -12.74 -0.36
CA ALA A 36 18.29 -13.43 0.55
C ALA A 36 17.61 -13.88 1.86
N HIS A 37 16.69 -13.08 2.38
CA HIS A 37 15.94 -13.39 3.61
C HIS A 37 14.46 -13.06 3.46
N THR A 38 13.57 -13.92 3.94
CA THR A 38 12.12 -13.69 3.95
C THR A 38 11.73 -12.44 4.74
N GLY A 39 12.53 -12.07 5.75
CA GLY A 39 12.43 -10.83 6.51
C GLY A 39 12.42 -9.58 5.64
N SER A 40 13.11 -9.59 4.50
CA SER A 40 13.14 -8.46 3.55
C SER A 40 11.76 -8.18 2.93
N LEU A 41 10.86 -9.16 2.92
CA LEU A 41 9.49 -9.02 2.44
C LEU A 41 8.51 -8.54 3.53
N THR A 42 8.94 -8.51 4.80
CA THR A 42 8.11 -8.04 5.92
C THR A 42 8.02 -6.51 6.00
N LYS A 43 9.00 -5.80 5.42
CA LYS A 43 9.02 -4.33 5.36
C LYS A 43 7.85 -3.83 4.49
N GLY A 44 6.99 -3.01 5.11
CA GLY A 44 5.73 -2.39 4.68
C GLY A 44 5.19 -2.67 3.26
N LYS A 45 4.58 -1.65 2.62
CA LYS A 45 4.33 -1.71 1.18
C LYS A 45 5.69 -1.83 0.51
N ILE A 46 5.80 -2.70 -0.49
CA ILE A 46 6.85 -2.54 -1.48
C ILE A 46 6.49 -1.23 -2.21
N HIS A 47 6.97 -0.10 -1.68
CA HIS A 47 7.05 1.16 -2.40
C HIS A 47 8.30 1.13 -3.28
N CYS A 48 8.65 -0.03 -3.86
CA CYS A 48 9.55 0.07 -4.99
C CYS A 48 8.76 0.78 -6.06
N SER A 49 9.35 1.83 -6.61
CA SER A 49 9.11 2.33 -7.96
C SER A 49 9.28 1.25 -9.04
N CYS A 50 9.31 -0.03 -8.65
CA CYS A 50 9.47 -1.14 -9.55
C CYS A 50 8.31 -1.21 -10.54
N PRO A 51 8.60 -1.66 -11.76
CA PRO A 51 7.63 -1.76 -12.84
C PRO A 51 6.36 -2.50 -12.43
N HIS A 52 6.47 -3.54 -11.59
CA HIS A 52 5.32 -4.33 -11.19
C HIS A 52 4.31 -3.56 -10.31
N CYS A 53 4.79 -2.71 -9.40
CA CYS A 53 3.93 -1.86 -8.59
C CYS A 53 3.33 -0.70 -9.41
N ALA A 54 4.08 -0.16 -10.37
CA ALA A 54 3.57 0.80 -11.33
C ALA A 54 2.48 0.20 -12.23
N VAL A 55 2.69 -1.03 -12.74
CA VAL A 55 1.70 -1.78 -13.54
C VAL A 55 0.42 -1.97 -12.75
N LYS A 56 0.50 -2.36 -11.48
CA LYS A 56 -0.69 -2.52 -10.62
C LYS A 56 -1.52 -1.24 -10.53
N THR A 57 -0.87 -0.08 -10.33
CA THR A 57 -1.57 1.20 -10.26
C THR A 57 -2.15 1.59 -11.62
N LYS A 58 -1.45 1.28 -12.72
CA LYS A 58 -1.93 1.53 -14.09
C LYS A 58 -3.12 0.63 -14.47
N SER A 59 -3.12 -0.64 -14.04
CA SER A 59 -4.15 -1.63 -14.41
C SER A 59 -5.35 -1.64 -13.48
N HIS A 60 -5.17 -1.37 -12.18
CA HIS A 60 -6.24 -1.43 -11.17
C HIS A 60 -6.58 -0.06 -10.58
N GLY A 61 -5.96 1.01 -11.07
CA GLY A 61 -6.12 2.35 -10.54
C GLY A 61 -5.42 2.57 -9.19
N LEU A 62 -5.54 3.79 -8.69
CA LEU A 62 -5.00 4.16 -7.38
C LEU A 62 -5.74 3.41 -6.26
N PRO A 63 -5.05 2.99 -5.18
CA PRO A 63 -5.69 2.51 -3.97
C PRO A 63 -6.75 3.49 -3.45
N LYS A 64 -7.85 2.98 -2.89
CA LYS A 64 -8.95 3.78 -2.30
C LYS A 64 -8.47 4.90 -1.37
N SER A 65 -7.42 4.64 -0.59
CA SER A 65 -6.83 5.65 0.31
C SER A 65 -6.17 6.83 -0.41
N GLN A 66 -5.65 6.61 -1.63
CA GLN A 66 -5.08 7.67 -2.46
C GLN A 66 -6.17 8.40 -3.23
N GLN A 67 -7.19 7.69 -3.74
CA GLN A 67 -8.39 8.32 -4.33
C GLN A 67 -9.06 9.29 -3.35
N ALA A 68 -9.28 8.86 -2.10
CA ALA A 68 -9.88 9.72 -1.08
C ALA A 68 -9.03 10.97 -0.74
N ARG A 69 -7.69 10.88 -0.89
CA ARG A 69 -6.81 12.04 -0.72
C ARG A 69 -6.93 13.00 -1.90
N LEU A 70 -6.97 12.48 -3.12
CA LEU A 70 -7.13 13.30 -4.32
C LEU A 70 -8.46 14.05 -4.30
N ALA A 71 -9.56 13.36 -3.98
CA ALA A 71 -10.88 14.01 -3.84
C ALA A 71 -10.86 15.15 -2.81
N SER A 72 -10.19 14.95 -1.67
CA SER A 72 -10.04 16.00 -0.65
C SER A 72 -9.19 17.18 -1.14
N TYR A 73 -8.19 16.94 -1.99
CA TYR A 73 -7.41 18.03 -2.60
C TYR A 73 -8.19 18.77 -3.67
N GLU A 74 -8.96 18.06 -4.49
CA GLU A 74 -9.84 18.66 -5.50
C GLU A 74 -10.87 19.59 -4.85
N GLU A 75 -11.49 19.16 -3.75
CA GLU A 75 -12.42 19.98 -2.95
C GLU A 75 -11.75 21.24 -2.39
N GLN A 76 -10.54 21.12 -1.82
CA GLN A 76 -9.78 22.27 -1.31
C GLN A 76 -9.37 23.27 -2.40
N LEU A 77 -9.14 22.79 -3.63
CA LEU A 77 -8.82 23.64 -4.78
C LEU A 77 -10.07 24.33 -5.33
N SER A 78 -11.21 23.63 -5.36
CA SER A 78 -12.48 24.24 -5.79
C SER A 78 -12.94 25.33 -4.82
N ASP A 79 -12.79 25.13 -3.51
CA ASP A 79 -13.17 26.13 -2.50
C ASP A 79 -12.29 27.39 -2.58
N ARG A 80 -11.01 27.26 -2.98
CA ARG A 80 -10.09 28.39 -3.20
C ARG A 80 -10.31 29.14 -4.52
N GLY A 81 -11.06 28.58 -5.47
CA GLY A 81 -11.29 29.15 -6.80
C GLY A 81 -12.44 30.16 -6.88
N LEU A 82 -13.11 30.47 -5.76
CA LEU A 82 -14.25 31.40 -5.70
C LEU A 82 -13.89 32.76 -5.07
N GLU A 83 -12.62 33.01 -4.74
CA GLU A 83 -12.15 34.28 -4.16
C GLU A 83 -11.26 35.11 -5.12
N GLY A 84 -11.40 34.93 -6.44
CA GLY A 84 -10.63 35.64 -7.46
C GLY A 84 -11.49 36.39 -8.45
#